data_AF-A0A2A9EMI0-F1
#
_entry.id   AF-A0A2A9EMI0-F1
#
_cell.length_a   1.000
_cell.length_b   1.000
_cell.length_c   1.000
_cell.angle_alpha   90.00
_cell.angle_beta   90.00
_cell.angle_gamma   90.00
#
_symmetry.space_group_name_H-M   'P 1'
#
loop_
_entity.id
_entity.type
_entity.pdbx_description
1 polymer ?
#
loop_
_entity_poly.entity_id
_entity_poly.type
_entity_poly.pdbx_seq_one_letter_code
_entity_poly.pdbx_strand_id
1 'polypeptide(L)'
;MSDAPPPDSPWAAPSERRPAPSASWGGTQGHGRPPAPGGTVPGGPAGNRSAGSREVDRTDPVSVAALVTGVLPTGPVAAALGVLGVRRTGRGRRPGRALAVTGLVLGLAWTGVGVAAGVSLLQGPGVDGDVPDPRGMASAHLRVGNCVRNLPAHGEVGRVSLVPCAEPHTAQVVHVGALERTPERPEDAQDEGRELCEEAAAATDTRGETVDVVTLVPTSGTAPVVCLLEWPTPVSTDLVN
;
A
#
# COMPACT_ATOMS: atom_id res chain seq x y z
N MET A 1 -52.05 -42.03 15.10
CA MET A 1 -51.97 -41.05 14.01
C MET A 1 -51.98 -39.69 14.68
N SER A 2 -50.79 -39.13 14.92
CA SER A 2 -50.62 -37.83 15.56
C SER A 2 -49.54 -37.11 14.76
N ASP A 3 -49.97 -36.15 13.96
CA ASP A 3 -49.12 -35.29 13.15
C ASP A 3 -48.30 -34.35 14.04
N ALA A 4 -47.00 -34.28 13.78
CA ALA A 4 -46.11 -33.29 14.35
C ALA A 4 -46.12 -32.02 13.48
N PRO A 5 -46.09 -30.80 14.08
CA PRO A 5 -46.02 -29.56 13.31
C PRO A 5 -44.62 -29.35 12.67
N PRO A 6 -44.53 -28.68 11.51
CA PRO A 6 -43.26 -28.40 10.86
C PRO A 6 -42.46 -27.30 11.59
N PRO A 7 -41.11 -27.31 11.47
CA PRO A 7 -40.26 -26.28 12.06
C PRO A 7 -40.25 -24.97 11.27
N ASP A 8 -40.18 -23.85 11.99
CA ASP A 8 -40.08 -22.49 11.46
C ASP A 8 -38.70 -22.25 10.80
N SER A 9 -38.71 -21.74 9.56
CA SER A 9 -37.49 -21.44 8.79
C SER A 9 -36.93 -20.04 9.13
N PRO A 10 -35.63 -19.89 9.42
CA PRO A 10 -35.03 -18.62 9.86
C PRO A 10 -34.57 -17.69 8.73
N TRP A 11 -34.88 -17.96 7.46
CA TRP A 11 -34.40 -17.15 6.34
C TRP A 11 -35.45 -16.16 5.81
N ALA A 12 -35.54 -15.01 6.48
CA ALA A 12 -36.18 -13.82 5.92
C ALA A 12 -35.17 -13.03 5.08
N ALA A 13 -35.44 -12.86 3.79
CA ALA A 13 -34.60 -12.06 2.89
C ALA A 13 -34.64 -10.56 3.28
N PRO A 14 -33.54 -9.80 3.15
CA PRO A 14 -33.55 -8.35 3.37
C PRO A 14 -34.37 -7.65 2.27
N SER A 15 -35.35 -6.83 2.66
CA SER A 15 -36.08 -5.98 1.74
C SER A 15 -35.19 -4.85 1.23
N GLU A 16 -35.06 -4.77 -0.10
CA GLU A 16 -34.37 -3.69 -0.80
C GLU A 16 -35.06 -2.35 -0.52
N ARG A 17 -34.32 -1.39 0.06
CA ARG A 17 -34.78 -0.01 0.21
C ARG A 17 -34.67 0.70 -1.14
N ARG A 18 -35.81 1.05 -1.72
CA ARG A 18 -35.89 2.00 -2.85
C ARG A 18 -35.32 3.36 -2.45
N PRO A 19 -34.50 4.02 -3.31
CA PRO A 19 -34.14 5.42 -3.14
C PRO A 19 -35.36 6.32 -3.36
N ALA A 20 -35.52 7.33 -2.49
CA ALA A 20 -36.52 8.38 -2.65
C ALA A 20 -36.10 9.37 -3.77
N PRO A 21 -37.03 9.87 -4.60
CA PRO A 21 -36.73 10.93 -5.56
C PRO A 21 -36.52 12.26 -4.83
N SER A 22 -35.35 12.88 -5.04
CA SER A 22 -35.05 14.20 -4.51
C SER A 22 -35.82 15.29 -5.28
N ALA A 23 -36.51 16.12 -4.51
CA ALA A 23 -37.34 17.23 -4.95
C ALA A 23 -36.63 18.22 -5.89
N SER A 24 -37.27 18.48 -7.04
CA SER A 24 -36.99 19.60 -7.93
C SER A 24 -37.51 20.90 -7.31
N TRP A 25 -36.61 21.81 -6.97
CA TRP A 25 -36.93 23.19 -6.64
C TRP A 25 -36.52 24.10 -7.79
N GLY A 26 -37.48 24.79 -8.42
CA GLY A 26 -37.14 25.77 -9.45
C GLY A 26 -38.30 26.33 -10.28
N GLY A 27 -39.24 27.00 -9.62
CA GLY A 27 -39.85 28.27 -10.05
C GLY A 27 -40.27 28.52 -11.50
N THR A 28 -41.58 28.52 -11.67
CA THR A 28 -42.46 29.12 -12.70
C THR A 28 -42.06 30.47 -13.36
N GLN A 29 -42.25 30.47 -14.70
CA GLN A 29 -42.92 31.44 -15.57
C GLN A 29 -42.46 32.92 -15.68
N GLY A 30 -42.14 33.33 -16.92
CA GLY A 30 -42.01 34.74 -17.32
C GLY A 30 -42.17 34.89 -18.84
N HIS A 31 -43.25 35.55 -19.25
CA HIS A 31 -43.85 35.59 -20.59
C HIS A 31 -43.04 36.33 -21.67
N GLY A 32 -43.19 35.86 -22.92
CA GLY A 32 -42.77 36.59 -24.12
C GLY A 32 -43.64 37.80 -24.41
N ARG A 33 -43.01 38.87 -24.93
CA ARG A 33 -43.69 40.04 -25.50
C ARG A 33 -42.80 40.68 -26.59
N PRO A 34 -43.26 40.75 -27.85
CA PRO A 34 -42.85 41.79 -28.81
C PRO A 34 -44.00 42.81 -29.00
N PRO A 35 -43.89 43.88 -29.83
CA PRO A 35 -42.77 44.78 -30.16
C PRO A 35 -43.12 46.27 -29.84
N ALA A 36 -42.19 47.22 -30.05
CA ALA A 36 -42.53 48.62 -30.40
C ALA A 36 -41.33 49.35 -31.05
N PRO A 37 -41.52 50.02 -32.22
CA PRO A 37 -40.51 50.88 -32.86
C PRO A 37 -40.71 52.37 -32.51
N GLY A 38 -39.60 53.12 -32.46
CA GLY A 38 -39.60 54.59 -32.54
C GLY A 38 -39.32 55.32 -31.23
N GLY A 39 -38.13 55.93 -31.12
CA GLY A 39 -37.77 56.86 -30.05
C GLY A 39 -36.37 57.43 -30.26
N THR A 40 -36.31 58.68 -30.72
CA THR A 40 -35.11 59.46 -31.00
C THR A 40 -34.28 59.74 -29.74
N VAL A 41 -32.94 59.76 -29.93
CA VAL A 41 -31.91 59.93 -28.90
C VAL A 41 -31.65 61.42 -28.63
N PRO A 42 -31.60 61.86 -27.36
CA PRO A 42 -30.81 63.03 -26.97
C PRO A 42 -29.62 62.61 -26.08
N GLY A 43 -28.45 63.17 -26.39
CA GLY A 43 -27.15 62.78 -25.84
C GLY A 43 -26.97 62.98 -24.33
N GLY A 44 -26.29 62.01 -23.71
CA GLY A 44 -25.71 62.10 -22.37
C GLY A 44 -24.19 61.85 -22.43
N PRO A 45 -23.41 62.44 -21.52
CA PRO A 45 -21.95 62.52 -21.63
C PRO A 45 -21.28 61.15 -21.48
N ALA A 46 -20.17 60.98 -22.23
CA ALA A 46 -19.35 59.78 -22.26
C ALA A 46 -18.77 59.46 -20.88
N GLY A 47 -19.45 58.57 -20.15
CA GLY A 47 -18.94 57.94 -18.95
C GLY A 47 -17.77 57.02 -19.30
N ASN A 48 -16.56 57.50 -18.99
CA ASN A 48 -15.33 56.71 -18.89
C ASN A 48 -15.65 55.41 -18.11
N ARG A 49 -15.59 54.27 -18.80
CA ARG A 49 -15.51 52.94 -18.17
C ARG A 49 -14.03 52.63 -18.01
N SER A 50 -13.47 53.09 -16.89
CA SER A 50 -12.13 52.71 -16.45
C SER A 50 -12.07 51.19 -16.33
N ALA A 51 -11.11 50.62 -17.04
CA ALA A 51 -10.79 49.21 -17.06
C ALA A 51 -10.66 48.67 -15.62
N GLY A 52 -11.36 47.57 -15.34
CA GLY A 52 -11.12 46.78 -14.14
C GLY A 52 -9.64 46.43 -14.06
N SER A 53 -8.97 46.96 -13.05
CA SER A 53 -7.67 46.50 -12.62
C SER A 53 -7.76 44.99 -12.39
N ARG A 54 -7.10 44.21 -13.24
CA ARG A 54 -6.80 42.81 -12.99
C ARG A 54 -5.91 42.78 -11.74
N GLU A 55 -6.53 42.53 -10.60
CA GLU A 55 -5.83 42.17 -9.39
C GLU A 55 -5.18 40.81 -9.68
N VAL A 56 -3.89 40.83 -9.96
CA VAL A 56 -3.08 39.63 -10.13
C VAL A 56 -3.17 38.89 -8.80
N ASP A 57 -3.84 37.73 -8.80
CA ASP A 57 -3.97 36.84 -7.64
C ASP A 57 -2.59 36.62 -7.03
N ARG A 58 -2.34 37.34 -5.94
CA ARG A 58 -1.09 37.26 -5.20
C ARG A 58 -1.21 35.99 -4.37
N THR A 59 -0.52 34.93 -4.80
CA THR A 59 -0.42 33.68 -4.06
C THR A 59 -0.03 33.98 -2.62
N ASP A 60 -0.85 33.53 -1.67
CA ASP A 60 -0.66 33.83 -0.26
C ASP A 60 0.67 33.20 0.18
N PRO A 61 1.67 34.00 0.63
CA PRO A 61 2.98 33.49 1.03
C PRO A 61 2.88 32.47 2.18
N VAL A 62 1.76 32.45 2.90
CA VAL A 62 1.47 31.45 3.93
C VAL A 62 1.22 30.06 3.34
N SER A 63 0.63 29.96 2.15
CA SER A 63 0.44 28.69 1.44
C SER A 63 1.76 28.14 0.91
N VAL A 64 2.66 29.02 0.46
CA VAL A 64 4.01 28.62 0.02
C VAL A 64 4.86 28.22 1.23
N ALA A 65 4.80 28.97 2.33
CA ALA A 65 5.50 28.64 3.56
C ALA A 65 5.03 27.30 4.13
N ALA A 66 3.72 27.01 4.13
CA ALA A 66 3.17 25.74 4.59
C ALA A 66 3.66 24.55 3.73
N LEU A 67 3.79 24.74 2.42
CA LEU A 67 4.33 23.73 1.50
C LEU A 67 5.81 23.44 1.77
N VAL A 68 6.62 24.49 1.98
CA VAL A 68 8.06 24.36 2.25
C VAL A 68 8.33 23.74 3.62
N THR A 69 7.52 24.05 4.63
CA THR A 69 7.67 23.44 5.98
C THR A 69 7.13 22.01 6.08
N GLY A 70 6.27 21.57 5.16
CA GLY A 70 5.75 20.20 5.14
C GLY A 70 6.71 19.16 4.57
N VAL A 71 7.76 19.60 3.85
CA VAL A 71 8.76 18.74 3.21
C VAL A 71 9.95 18.44 4.13
N LEU A 72 10.15 19.20 5.22
CA LEU A 72 11.25 18.98 6.15
C LEU A 72 10.79 18.13 7.36
N PRO A 73 11.46 17.00 7.65
CA PRO A 73 10.97 15.97 8.55
C PRO A 73 11.21 16.37 10.02
N THR A 74 10.36 17.21 10.59
CA THR A 74 10.34 17.46 12.04
C THR A 74 8.95 17.25 12.62
N GLY A 75 8.59 15.97 12.76
CA GLY A 75 7.64 15.44 13.74
C GLY A 75 6.48 16.36 14.15
N PRO A 76 6.17 16.52 15.44
CA PRO A 76 4.83 16.86 15.95
C PRO A 76 4.20 18.19 15.49
N VAL A 77 4.98 19.09 14.89
CA VAL A 77 4.51 20.40 14.41
C VAL A 77 3.62 20.25 13.15
N ALA A 78 3.90 19.26 12.29
CA ALA A 78 3.10 19.00 11.09
C ALA A 78 1.68 18.52 11.44
N ALA A 79 1.55 17.71 12.50
CA ALA A 79 0.25 17.25 12.99
C ALA A 79 -0.59 18.40 13.57
N ALA A 80 0.02 19.29 14.36
CA ALA A 80 -0.67 20.45 14.93
C ALA A 80 -1.13 21.45 13.85
N LEU A 81 -0.30 21.69 12.82
CA LEU A 81 -0.63 22.57 11.70
C LEU A 81 -1.67 21.96 10.76
N GLY A 82 -1.67 20.63 10.57
CA GLY A 82 -2.73 19.92 9.84
C GLY A 82 -4.11 20.11 10.49
N VAL A 83 -4.19 20.02 11.81
CA VAL A 83 -5.44 20.24 12.57
C VAL A 83 -5.91 21.70 12.47
N LEU A 84 -4.99 22.67 12.53
CA LEU A 84 -5.31 24.10 12.36
C LEU A 84 -5.75 24.45 10.93
N GLY A 85 -5.16 23.81 9.92
CA GLY A 85 -5.54 23.96 8.51
C GLY A 85 -6.97 23.51 8.24
N VAL A 86 -7.38 22.36 8.80
CA VAL A 86 -8.76 21.83 8.70
C VAL A 86 -9.76 22.75 9.39
N ARG A 87 -9.39 23.41 10.51
CA ARG A 87 -10.29 24.35 11.19
C ARG A 87 -10.49 25.68 10.43
N ARG A 88 -9.56 26.06 9.56
CA ARG A 88 -9.61 27.34 8.82
C ARG A 88 -10.38 27.25 7.49
N THR A 89 -10.47 26.06 6.89
CA THR A 89 -11.24 25.82 5.65
C THR A 89 -12.75 25.66 5.88
N GLY A 90 -13.19 25.65 7.15
CA GLY A 90 -14.58 25.39 7.52
C GLY A 90 -15.61 26.53 7.33
N ARG A 91 -15.22 27.76 6.95
CA ARG A 91 -16.17 28.90 6.93
C ARG A 91 -16.05 29.86 5.74
N GLY A 92 -16.13 29.34 4.51
CA GLY A 92 -16.31 30.23 3.35
C GLY A 92 -16.74 29.51 2.07
N ARG A 93 -17.99 29.73 1.64
CA ARG A 93 -18.49 29.38 0.30
C ARG A 93 -17.84 30.30 -0.74
N ARG A 94 -16.62 29.98 -1.20
CA ARG A 94 -15.97 30.65 -2.35
C ARG A 94 -15.54 29.63 -3.41
N PRO A 95 -15.43 30.04 -4.70
CA PRO A 95 -14.98 29.19 -5.80
C PRO A 95 -13.49 28.85 -5.63
N GLY A 96 -13.21 27.83 -4.82
CA GLY A 96 -11.87 27.31 -4.55
C GLY A 96 -11.89 25.91 -3.94
N ARG A 97 -13.09 25.31 -3.78
CA ARG A 97 -13.26 23.95 -3.25
C ARG A 97 -12.53 22.90 -4.07
N ALA A 98 -12.46 23.06 -5.39
CA ALA A 98 -11.72 22.13 -6.25
C ALA A 98 -10.21 22.14 -5.92
N LEU A 99 -9.63 23.30 -5.65
CA LEU A 99 -8.22 23.42 -5.24
C LEU A 99 -7.97 22.89 -3.83
N ALA A 100 -8.90 23.11 -2.90
CA ALA A 100 -8.79 22.57 -1.55
C ALA A 100 -8.88 21.04 -1.52
N VAL A 101 -9.78 20.46 -2.32
CA VAL A 101 -9.94 19.00 -2.43
C VAL A 101 -8.73 18.36 -3.09
N THR A 102 -8.20 18.95 -4.17
CA THR A 102 -6.99 18.43 -4.83
C THR A 102 -5.77 18.50 -3.91
N GLY A 103 -5.59 19.57 -3.13
CA GLY A 103 -4.53 19.66 -2.13
C GLY A 103 -4.63 18.58 -1.04
N LEU A 104 -5.85 18.28 -0.57
CA LEU A 104 -6.08 17.22 0.41
C LEU A 104 -5.77 15.83 -0.18
N VAL A 105 -6.26 15.55 -1.39
CA VAL A 105 -6.03 14.27 -2.08
C VAL A 105 -4.55 14.06 -2.37
N LEU A 106 -3.86 15.09 -2.87
CA LEU A 106 -2.44 15.01 -3.17
C LEU A 106 -1.59 14.88 -1.90
N GLY A 107 -1.98 15.55 -0.80
CA GLY A 107 -1.34 15.43 0.50
C GLY A 107 -1.49 14.03 1.10
N LEU A 108 -2.69 13.43 1.02
CA LEU A 108 -2.92 12.05 1.45
C LEU A 108 -2.15 11.06 0.58
N ALA A 109 -2.10 11.27 -0.73
CA ALA A 109 -1.33 10.44 -1.65
C ALA A 109 0.18 10.47 -1.31
N TRP A 110 0.75 11.67 -1.11
CA TRP A 110 2.16 11.81 -0.72
C TRP A 110 2.46 11.24 0.67
N THR A 111 1.54 11.39 1.62
CA THR A 111 1.69 10.77 2.95
C THR A 111 1.71 9.24 2.83
N GLY A 112 0.83 8.67 2.01
CA GLY A 112 0.82 7.23 1.72
C GLY A 112 2.13 6.75 1.09
N VAL A 113 2.63 7.47 0.08
CA VAL A 113 3.92 7.18 -0.56
C VAL A 113 5.07 7.30 0.45
N GLY A 114 5.09 8.33 1.29
CA GLY A 114 6.11 8.53 2.32
C GLY A 114 6.13 7.42 3.37
N VAL A 115 4.95 6.98 3.83
CA VAL A 115 4.82 5.83 4.76
C VAL A 115 5.28 4.54 4.09
N ALA A 116 4.86 4.28 2.84
CA ALA A 116 5.28 3.08 2.10
C ALA A 116 6.81 3.06 1.90
N ALA A 117 7.40 4.16 1.45
CA ALA A 117 8.85 4.28 1.30
C ALA A 117 9.59 4.12 2.64
N GLY A 118 9.07 4.71 3.71
CA GLY A 118 9.63 4.54 5.06
C GLY A 118 9.59 3.09 5.55
N VAL A 119 8.48 2.37 5.31
CA VAL A 119 8.36 0.94 5.63
C VAL A 119 9.30 0.10 4.77
N SER A 120 9.41 0.39 3.47
CA SER A 120 10.35 -0.33 2.59
C SER A 120 11.81 -0.13 3.00
N LEU A 121 12.19 1.07 3.45
CA LEU A 121 13.53 1.33 3.99
C LEU A 121 13.80 0.56 5.29
N LEU A 122 12.77 0.35 6.13
CA LEU A 122 12.89 -0.46 7.34
C LEU A 122 12.99 -1.97 7.05
N GLN A 123 12.51 -2.43 5.89
CA GLN A 123 12.58 -3.83 5.48
C GLN A 123 13.91 -4.21 4.81
N GLY A 124 14.60 -3.23 4.21
CA GLY A 124 15.91 -3.38 3.59
C GLY A 124 15.93 -4.29 2.36
N PRO A 125 16.90 -4.15 1.45
CA PRO A 125 17.19 -5.22 0.49
C PRO A 125 17.65 -6.47 1.25
N GLY A 126 17.35 -7.66 0.71
CA GLY A 126 17.93 -8.90 1.22
C GLY A 126 19.46 -8.76 1.27
N VAL A 127 20.09 -9.19 2.37
CA VAL A 127 21.55 -9.16 2.49
C VAL A 127 22.07 -10.56 2.26
N ASP A 128 23.10 -10.68 1.45
CA ASP A 128 23.80 -11.94 1.26
C ASP A 128 24.66 -12.25 2.49
N GLY A 129 24.83 -13.55 2.77
CA GLY A 129 25.68 -14.02 3.86
C GLY A 129 25.08 -13.86 5.25
N ASP A 130 25.96 -13.78 6.23
CA ASP A 130 25.59 -13.65 7.64
C ASP A 130 24.99 -12.26 7.96
N VAL A 131 24.06 -12.22 8.92
CA VAL A 131 23.49 -10.96 9.42
C VAL A 131 24.17 -10.55 10.73
N PRO A 132 24.46 -9.25 10.93
CA PRO A 132 25.13 -8.80 12.14
C PRO A 132 24.24 -8.83 13.39
N ASP A 133 22.92 -8.71 13.21
CA ASP A 133 21.96 -8.63 14.30
C ASP A 133 20.66 -9.39 13.96
N PRO A 134 19.98 -9.98 14.95
CA PRO A 134 18.69 -10.62 14.75
C PRO A 134 17.64 -9.67 14.18
N ARG A 135 16.93 -10.12 13.14
CA ARG A 135 15.89 -9.29 12.48
C ARG A 135 14.87 -10.13 11.72
N GLY A 136 13.66 -9.60 11.60
CA GLY A 136 12.61 -10.21 10.78
C GLY A 136 12.81 -9.90 9.30
N MET A 137 12.67 -10.91 8.42
CA MET A 137 12.77 -10.75 6.98
C MET A 137 11.68 -11.54 6.26
N ALA A 138 11.17 -11.01 5.15
CA ALA A 138 10.26 -11.77 4.30
C ALA A 138 10.99 -13.00 3.72
N SER A 139 10.32 -14.14 3.66
CA SER A 139 10.90 -15.37 3.09
C SER A 139 11.41 -15.17 1.66
N ALA A 140 10.69 -14.40 0.85
CA ALA A 140 11.08 -14.03 -0.52
C ALA A 140 12.34 -13.14 -0.62
N HIS A 141 12.82 -12.57 0.49
CA HIS A 141 14.02 -11.74 0.55
C HIS A 141 15.22 -12.44 1.16
N LEU A 142 15.07 -13.73 1.50
CA LEU A 142 16.18 -14.56 1.92
C LEU A 142 17.26 -14.65 0.83
N ARG A 143 18.49 -14.78 1.28
CA ARG A 143 19.69 -14.89 0.45
C ARG A 143 20.58 -16.01 0.96
N VAL A 144 21.44 -16.51 0.08
CA VAL A 144 22.45 -17.53 0.39
C VAL A 144 23.29 -17.08 1.59
N GLY A 145 23.47 -17.98 2.55
CA GLY A 145 24.20 -17.76 3.80
C GLY A 145 23.34 -17.22 4.96
N ASN A 146 22.08 -16.81 4.73
CA ASN A 146 21.22 -16.36 5.83
C ASN A 146 20.83 -17.52 6.76
N CYS A 147 21.05 -17.32 8.07
CA CYS A 147 20.66 -18.26 9.12
C CYS A 147 19.31 -17.88 9.74
N VAL A 148 18.39 -18.85 9.84
CA VAL A 148 17.01 -18.69 10.29
C VAL A 148 16.80 -19.39 11.62
N ARG A 149 16.34 -18.63 12.62
CA ARG A 149 16.19 -19.12 14.01
C ARG A 149 15.27 -20.34 14.13
N ASN A 150 14.13 -20.31 13.44
CA ASN A 150 13.14 -21.38 13.44
C ASN A 150 12.31 -21.30 12.16
N LEU A 151 12.04 -22.44 11.52
CA LEU A 151 11.09 -22.54 10.42
C LEU A 151 9.76 -23.13 10.91
N PRO A 152 8.61 -22.66 10.41
CA PRO A 152 7.35 -23.35 10.61
C PRO A 152 7.40 -24.72 9.93
N ALA A 153 6.97 -25.78 10.63
CA ALA A 153 7.06 -27.15 10.11
C ALA A 153 6.36 -27.34 8.75
N HIS A 154 5.18 -26.72 8.55
CA HIS A 154 4.42 -26.84 7.30
C HIS A 154 3.61 -25.57 7.00
N GLY A 155 3.38 -25.31 5.71
CA GLY A 155 2.44 -24.31 5.23
C GLY A 155 3.10 -23.04 4.68
N GLU A 156 2.31 -21.98 4.55
CA GLU A 156 2.78 -20.71 4.00
C GLU A 156 3.71 -19.99 4.96
N VAL A 157 4.91 -19.66 4.48
CA VAL A 157 5.92 -18.91 5.24
C VAL A 157 6.02 -17.50 4.67
N GLY A 158 5.47 -16.51 5.38
CA GLY A 158 5.53 -15.11 4.95
C GLY A 158 6.76 -14.35 5.49
N ARG A 159 7.11 -14.57 6.76
CA ARG A 159 8.22 -13.89 7.44
C ARG A 159 8.96 -14.87 8.33
N VAL A 160 10.27 -14.73 8.36
CA VAL A 160 11.17 -15.52 9.21
C VAL A 160 12.05 -14.61 10.07
N SER A 161 12.67 -15.17 11.10
CA SER A 161 13.62 -14.46 11.96
C SER A 161 15.04 -14.86 11.58
N LEU A 162 15.79 -13.93 11.00
CA LEU A 162 17.22 -14.08 10.80
C LEU A 162 17.96 -13.88 12.12
N VAL A 163 19.06 -14.59 12.28
CA VAL A 163 20.04 -14.45 13.36
C VAL A 163 21.44 -14.56 12.79
N PRO A 164 22.46 -13.97 13.46
CA PRO A 164 23.85 -14.27 13.13
C PRO A 164 24.08 -15.78 13.12
N CYS A 165 24.83 -16.31 12.16
CA CYS A 165 25.07 -17.76 12.04
C CYS A 165 25.85 -18.33 13.22
N ALA A 166 26.61 -17.50 13.93
CA ALA A 166 27.24 -17.84 15.21
C ALA A 166 26.24 -18.01 16.38
N GLU A 167 24.98 -17.60 16.21
CA GLU A 167 23.90 -17.84 17.16
C GLU A 167 23.11 -19.12 16.82
N PRO A 168 22.42 -19.73 17.82
CA PRO A 168 21.57 -20.89 17.60
C PRO A 168 20.47 -20.65 16.54
N HIS A 169 20.47 -21.46 15.49
CA HIS A 169 19.49 -21.44 14.41
C HIS A 169 19.14 -22.85 13.94
N THR A 170 17.98 -23.03 13.30
CA THR A 170 17.54 -24.36 12.83
C THR A 170 17.56 -24.49 11.33
N ALA A 171 17.77 -23.42 10.55
CA ALA A 171 17.87 -23.54 9.11
C ALA A 171 18.83 -22.52 8.51
N GLN A 172 19.45 -22.85 7.37
CA GLN A 172 20.35 -21.98 6.63
C GLN A 172 20.06 -22.04 5.14
N VAL A 173 20.03 -20.88 4.49
CA VAL A 173 19.82 -20.78 3.04
C VAL A 173 21.11 -21.14 2.31
N VAL A 174 21.04 -22.18 1.47
CA VAL A 174 22.20 -22.66 0.69
C VAL A 174 22.11 -22.26 -0.78
N HIS A 175 20.89 -22.02 -1.29
CA HIS A 175 20.68 -21.60 -2.67
C HIS A 175 19.43 -20.74 -2.81
N VAL A 176 19.47 -19.82 -3.79
CA VAL A 176 18.32 -19.03 -4.23
C VAL A 176 18.33 -19.02 -5.75
N GLY A 177 17.26 -19.53 -6.35
CA GLY A 177 17.18 -19.74 -7.80
C GLY A 177 15.81 -19.39 -8.36
N ALA A 178 15.73 -19.23 -9.67
CA ALA A 178 14.46 -19.08 -10.36
C ALA A 178 13.95 -20.45 -10.82
N LEU A 179 12.63 -20.60 -10.92
CA LEU A 179 12.04 -21.67 -11.71
C LEU A 179 12.46 -21.46 -13.18
N GLU A 180 12.87 -22.55 -13.84
CA GLU A 180 13.16 -22.58 -15.28
C GLU A 180 11.90 -22.32 -16.10
N ARG A 181 10.76 -22.82 -15.64
CA ARG A 181 9.47 -22.68 -16.31
C ARG A 181 8.52 -21.84 -15.48
N THR A 182 7.63 -21.13 -16.17
CA THR A 182 6.46 -20.53 -15.51
C THR A 182 5.49 -21.67 -15.17
N PRO A 183 5.24 -21.95 -13.90
CA PRO A 183 4.36 -23.04 -13.51
C PRO A 183 2.90 -22.69 -13.86
N GLU A 184 2.19 -23.61 -14.52
CA GLU A 184 0.76 -23.45 -14.81
C GLU A 184 -0.09 -23.76 -13.57
N ARG A 185 0.40 -24.66 -12.72
CA ARG A 185 -0.23 -25.06 -11.46
C ARG A 185 0.76 -24.95 -10.29
N PRO A 186 0.29 -24.69 -9.06
CA PRO A 186 1.17 -24.59 -7.89
C PRO A 186 2.06 -25.82 -7.66
N GLU A 187 1.53 -27.02 -7.92
CA GLU A 187 2.26 -28.28 -7.79
C GLU A 187 3.45 -28.41 -8.74
N ASP A 188 3.36 -27.84 -9.95
CA ASP A 188 4.50 -27.85 -10.90
C ASP A 188 5.66 -27.01 -10.35
N ALA A 189 5.34 -25.89 -9.69
CA ALA A 189 6.32 -25.04 -9.03
C ALA A 189 6.99 -25.74 -7.84
N GLN A 190 6.22 -26.56 -7.11
CA GLN A 190 6.71 -27.34 -5.97
C GLN A 190 7.65 -28.45 -6.42
N ASP A 191 7.28 -29.21 -7.45
CA ASP A 191 8.09 -30.31 -7.97
C ASP A 191 9.41 -29.77 -8.55
N GLU A 192 9.36 -28.72 -9.37
CA GLU A 192 10.56 -28.10 -9.96
C GLU A 192 11.44 -27.42 -8.90
N GLY A 193 10.85 -26.70 -7.96
CA GLY A 193 11.59 -26.09 -6.85
C GLY A 193 12.26 -27.13 -5.96
N ARG A 194 11.62 -28.29 -5.75
CA ARG A 194 12.19 -29.39 -4.99
C ARG A 194 13.38 -30.01 -5.71
N GLU A 195 13.28 -30.23 -7.02
CA GLU A 195 14.41 -30.74 -7.83
C GLU A 195 15.62 -29.79 -7.75
N LEU A 196 15.39 -28.48 -7.91
CA LEU A 196 16.41 -27.44 -7.75
C LEU A 196 17.08 -27.50 -6.37
N CYS A 197 16.29 -27.64 -5.30
CA CYS A 197 16.82 -27.63 -3.93
C CYS A 197 17.50 -28.95 -3.54
N GLU A 198 17.06 -30.08 -4.06
CA GLU A 198 17.75 -31.37 -3.90
C GLU A 198 19.14 -31.33 -4.57
N GLU A 199 19.25 -30.75 -5.77
CA GLU A 199 20.54 -30.57 -6.44
C GLU A 199 21.46 -29.63 -5.66
N ALA A 200 20.95 -28.48 -5.21
CA ALA A 200 21.72 -27.53 -4.41
C ALA A 200 22.19 -28.13 -3.07
N ALA A 201 21.33 -28.91 -2.40
CA ALA A 201 21.68 -29.61 -1.17
C ALA A 201 22.79 -30.65 -1.42
N ALA A 202 22.70 -31.42 -2.50
CA ALA A 202 23.74 -32.40 -2.86
C ALA A 202 25.10 -31.76 -3.18
N ALA A 203 25.10 -30.51 -3.67
CA ALA A 203 26.32 -29.74 -3.91
C ALA A 203 26.91 -29.08 -2.65
N THR A 204 26.16 -29.06 -1.54
CA THR A 204 26.59 -28.42 -0.28
C THR A 204 27.33 -29.42 0.61
N ASP A 205 28.50 -29.05 1.13
CA ASP A 205 29.20 -29.85 2.14
C ASP A 205 28.56 -29.64 3.51
N THR A 206 27.77 -30.63 3.96
CA THR A 206 27.11 -30.59 5.27
C THR A 206 28.05 -30.88 6.44
N ARG A 207 29.33 -31.16 6.17
CA ARG A 207 30.35 -31.51 7.18
C ARG A 207 29.95 -32.69 8.07
N GLY A 208 29.12 -33.59 7.54
CA GLY A 208 28.62 -34.78 8.25
C GLY A 208 27.42 -34.52 9.16
N GLU A 209 26.82 -33.32 9.12
CA GLU A 209 25.60 -33.00 9.87
C GLU A 209 24.36 -33.63 9.21
N THR A 210 23.39 -34.02 10.05
CA THR A 210 22.08 -34.52 9.60
C THR A 210 21.16 -33.33 9.35
N VAL A 211 20.77 -33.14 8.10
CA VAL A 211 19.93 -32.03 7.65
C VAL A 211 18.76 -32.52 6.79
N ASP A 212 17.65 -31.80 6.87
CA ASP A 212 16.50 -31.95 5.99
C ASP A 212 16.49 -30.82 4.94
N VAL A 213 16.10 -31.13 3.71
CA VAL A 213 15.99 -30.12 2.64
C VAL A 213 14.63 -29.48 2.70
N VAL A 214 14.60 -28.16 2.90
CA VAL A 214 13.38 -27.35 2.89
C VAL A 214 13.34 -26.47 1.65
N THR A 215 12.23 -26.57 0.93
CA THR A 215 11.97 -25.81 -0.31
C THR A 215 10.91 -24.76 -0.04
N LEU A 216 11.24 -23.49 -0.22
CA LEU A 216 10.26 -22.40 -0.22
C LEU A 216 10.00 -21.96 -1.66
N VAL A 217 8.78 -22.23 -2.13
CA VAL A 217 8.33 -21.89 -3.48
C VAL A 217 7.41 -20.66 -3.41
N PRO A 218 7.54 -19.70 -4.34
CA PRO A 218 6.65 -18.55 -4.40
C PRO A 218 5.20 -18.98 -4.64
N THR A 219 4.26 -18.46 -3.85
CA THR A 219 2.82 -18.68 -4.08
C THR A 219 2.27 -17.87 -5.25
N SER A 220 2.95 -16.78 -5.62
CA SER A 220 2.62 -15.96 -6.78
C SER A 220 3.81 -15.08 -7.19
N GLY A 221 3.78 -14.60 -8.44
CA GLY A 221 4.75 -13.64 -8.96
C GLY A 221 6.08 -14.28 -9.39
N THR A 222 7.13 -13.47 -9.44
CA THR A 222 8.47 -13.85 -9.91
C THR A 222 9.48 -13.96 -8.76
N ALA A 223 9.01 -14.15 -7.53
CA ALA A 223 9.91 -14.36 -6.40
C ALA A 223 10.71 -15.67 -6.61
N PRO A 224 11.96 -15.73 -6.16
CA PRO A 224 12.79 -16.91 -6.36
C PRO A 224 12.34 -18.07 -5.45
N VAL A 225 12.72 -19.28 -5.84
CA VAL A 225 12.76 -20.45 -4.95
C VAL A 225 13.93 -20.27 -3.98
N VAL A 226 13.69 -20.58 -2.71
CA VAL A 226 14.71 -20.53 -1.65
C VAL A 226 14.92 -21.93 -1.11
N CYS A 227 16.16 -22.40 -1.16
CA CYS A 227 16.57 -23.72 -0.69
C CYS A 227 17.27 -23.58 0.66
N LEU A 228 16.74 -24.24 1.68
CA LEU A 228 17.30 -24.27 3.02
C LEU A 228 17.66 -25.68 3.43
N LEU A 229 18.71 -25.80 4.23
CA LEU A 229 18.99 -26.99 5.03
C LEU A 229 18.50 -26.73 6.45
N GLU A 230 17.68 -27.64 6.98
CA GLU A 230 17.12 -27.57 8.33
C GLU A 230 17.73 -28.65 9.22
N TRP A 231 18.05 -28.30 10.47
CA TRP A 231 18.57 -29.23 11.47
C TRP A 231 17.48 -29.64 12.47
N PRO A 232 17.51 -30.89 12.97
CA PRO A 232 16.54 -31.37 13.96
C PRO A 232 16.69 -30.66 15.33
N THR A 233 17.84 -30.05 15.58
CA THR A 233 18.13 -29.28 16.80
C THR A 233 18.90 -28.01 16.43
N PRO A 234 18.74 -26.89 17.17
CA PRO A 234 19.48 -25.67 16.88
C PRO A 234 21.00 -25.87 16.86
N VAL A 235 21.66 -25.32 15.83
CA VAL A 235 23.12 -25.33 15.64
C VAL A 235 23.68 -23.92 15.59
N SER A 236 25.00 -23.78 15.67
CA SER A 236 25.73 -22.50 15.51
C SER A 236 26.82 -22.61 14.43
N THR A 237 26.68 -23.61 13.56
CA THR A 237 27.58 -23.87 12.43
C THR A 237 27.11 -23.05 11.24
N ASP A 238 28.03 -22.45 10.49
CA ASP A 238 27.77 -21.83 9.19
C ASP A 238 28.27 -22.77 8.09
N LEU A 239 27.38 -23.31 7.25
CA LEU A 239 27.75 -24.21 6.13
C LEU A 239 28.25 -23.47 4.89
N VAL A 240 27.98 -22.18 4.75
CA VAL A 240 28.22 -21.42 3.51
C VAL A 240 29.51 -20.59 3.59
N ASN A 241 29.84 -20.04 4.76
CA ASN A 241 31.09 -19.29 4.99
C ASN A 241 32.10 -20.08 5.82
#